data_AF-A0A673FS48-F1
#
_entry.id   AF-A0A673FS48-F1
#
_cell.length_a   1.000
_cell.length_b   1.000
_cell.length_c   1.000
_cell.angle_alpha   90.00
_cell.angle_beta   90.00
_cell.angle_gamma   90.00
#
_symmetry.space_group_name_H-M   'P 1'
#
loop_
_entity.id
_entity.type
_entity.pdbx_description
1 polymer ?
#
loop_
_entity_poly.entity_id
_entity_poly.type
_entity_poly.pdbx_seq_one_letter_code
_entity_poly.pdbx_strand_id
1 'polypeptide(L)'
;CARQDEHISYGASPAAVPPFGCTFSSAPGQQSSLAVANEEGFVTIFNTGEKQSSVLKEWQAHDNAVFDIAWVPGANRLVTASGDQTACLWDVITGDLLGTFKGHHCSLKSVAFSKI
;
A
#
# COMPACT_ATOMS: atom_id res chain seq x y z
N CYS A 1 -0.89 -3.13 -21.66
CA CYS A 1 -0.81 -4.59 -21.76
C CYS A 1 -2.15 -5.06 -22.30
N ALA A 2 -2.18 -5.93 -23.31
CA ALA A 2 -3.42 -6.56 -23.78
C ALA A 2 -3.74 -7.88 -23.03
N ARG A 3 -2.94 -8.22 -22.02
CA ARG A 3 -3.17 -9.33 -21.12
C ARG A 3 -3.50 -8.76 -19.75
N GLN A 4 -4.56 -9.26 -19.12
CA GLN A 4 -4.61 -9.32 -17.65
C GLN A 4 -3.28 -9.91 -17.21
N ASP A 5 -2.58 -9.22 -16.32
CA ASP A 5 -1.34 -9.72 -15.76
C ASP A 5 -1.70 -11.08 -15.14
N GLU A 6 -1.32 -12.19 -15.78
CA GLU A 6 -1.43 -13.56 -15.26
C GLU A 6 -0.42 -13.73 -14.13
N HIS A 7 -0.31 -12.73 -13.27
CA HIS A 7 0.58 -12.75 -12.14
C HIS A 7 0.03 -13.79 -11.17
N ILE A 8 0.55 -15.01 -11.31
CA ILE A 8 0.36 -16.08 -10.36
C ILE A 8 0.81 -15.50 -9.01
N SER A 9 -0.14 -15.35 -8.07
CA SER A 9 0.19 -15.03 -6.68
C SER A 9 1.36 -15.93 -6.24
N TYR A 10 2.40 -15.33 -5.65
CA TYR A 10 3.65 -16.03 -5.39
C TYR A 10 3.49 -17.14 -4.32
N GLY A 11 2.30 -17.29 -3.74
CA GLY A 11 1.93 -18.35 -2.79
C GLY A 11 2.18 -19.80 -3.28
N ALA A 12 2.45 -20.02 -4.58
CA ALA A 12 2.81 -21.33 -5.12
C ALA A 12 4.33 -21.57 -5.32
N SER A 13 5.19 -20.59 -5.04
CA SER A 13 6.64 -20.68 -5.32
C SER A 13 7.46 -20.78 -4.02
N PRO A 14 8.45 -21.69 -3.91
CA PRO A 14 9.30 -21.84 -2.73
C PRO A 14 10.39 -20.75 -2.60
N ALA A 15 10.43 -19.76 -3.49
CA ALA A 15 11.41 -18.67 -3.47
C ALA A 15 10.86 -17.44 -2.73
N ALA A 16 11.67 -16.84 -1.86
CA ALA A 16 11.35 -15.55 -1.23
C ALA A 16 11.38 -14.43 -2.29
N VAL A 17 10.28 -13.69 -2.45
CA VAL A 17 10.18 -12.56 -3.39
C VAL A 17 9.65 -11.34 -2.64
N PRO A 18 10.38 -10.21 -2.55
CA PRO A 18 9.82 -8.96 -2.04
C PRO A 18 9.53 -8.00 -3.20
N PRO A 19 8.32 -7.45 -3.26
CA PRO A 19 8.19 -6.01 -3.05
C PRO A 19 6.93 -5.71 -2.24
N PHE A 20 7.06 -5.73 -0.92
CA PHE A 20 6.01 -5.23 -0.05
C PHE A 20 6.34 -3.79 0.25
N GLY A 21 5.62 -2.87 -0.40
CA GLY A 21 5.70 -1.46 -0.05
C GLY A 21 5.47 -1.32 1.45
N CYS A 22 6.43 -0.72 2.15
CA CYS A 22 6.25 -0.28 3.52
C CYS A 22 6.73 1.15 3.66
N THR A 23 6.03 1.93 4.47
CA THR A 23 6.39 3.33 4.66
C THR A 23 5.99 3.78 6.06
N PHE A 24 6.90 4.49 6.71
CA PHE A 24 6.61 5.12 7.99
C PHE A 24 5.72 6.34 7.77
N SER A 25 4.84 6.58 8.73
CA SER A 25 4.01 7.77 8.73
C SER A 25 4.86 9.03 8.79
N SER A 26 4.56 9.95 7.87
CA SER A 26 5.09 11.31 7.90
C SER A 26 4.11 12.29 8.56
N ALA A 27 2.99 11.80 9.08
CA ALA A 27 1.95 12.64 9.65
C ALA A 27 2.31 13.12 11.07
N PRO A 28 2.00 14.39 11.42
CA PRO A 28 2.17 14.89 12.78
C PRO A 28 1.40 14.03 13.79
N GLY A 29 2.07 13.63 14.87
CA GLY A 29 1.45 12.84 15.96
C GLY A 29 1.30 11.33 15.67
N GLN A 30 1.72 10.84 14.51
CA GLN A 30 1.67 9.41 14.14
C GLN A 30 3.06 8.84 13.80
N GLN A 31 4.14 9.39 14.36
CA GLN A 31 5.53 9.03 14.03
C GLN A 31 5.89 7.56 14.33
N SER A 32 5.05 6.87 15.10
CA SER A 32 5.18 5.46 15.43
C SER A 32 4.22 4.58 14.62
N SER A 33 3.79 5.00 13.43
CA SER A 33 2.98 4.18 12.55
C SER A 33 3.76 3.72 11.32
N LEU A 34 3.67 2.43 11.02
CA LEU A 34 4.21 1.80 9.81
C LEU A 34 3.07 1.24 8.97
N ALA A 35 2.93 1.71 7.73
CA ALA A 35 2.05 1.06 6.77
C ALA A 35 2.81 -0.07 6.06
N VAL A 36 2.15 -1.19 5.82
CA VAL A 36 2.68 -2.34 5.10
C VAL A 36 1.59 -2.85 4.14
N ALA A 37 1.97 -3.09 2.90
CA ALA A 37 1.12 -3.69 1.87
C ALA A 37 1.45 -5.17 1.67
N ASN A 38 0.49 -5.96 1.16
CA ASN A 38 0.69 -7.38 0.86
C ASN A 38 0.20 -7.81 -0.55
N GLU A 39 0.39 -9.10 -0.88
CA GLU A 39 -0.03 -9.68 -2.17
C GLU A 39 -1.54 -9.85 -2.31
N GLU A 40 -2.25 -9.90 -1.19
CA GLU A 40 -3.68 -10.14 -1.13
C GLU A 40 -4.48 -8.83 -1.33
N GLY A 41 -3.78 -7.71 -1.57
CA GLY A 41 -4.41 -6.41 -1.80
C GLY A 41 -4.69 -5.61 -0.53
N PHE A 42 -4.18 -6.05 0.63
CA PHE A 42 -4.41 -5.41 1.91
C PHE A 42 -3.31 -4.41 2.27
N VAL A 43 -3.72 -3.40 3.03
CA VAL A 43 -2.83 -2.48 3.73
C VAL A 43 -3.09 -2.58 5.22
N THR A 44 -2.02 -2.79 5.99
CA THR A 44 -2.04 -2.89 7.45
C THR A 44 -1.20 -1.77 8.05
N ILE A 45 -1.73 -1.10 9.06
CA ILE A 45 -1.04 -0.08 9.84
C ILE A 45 -0.64 -0.69 11.17
N PHE A 46 0.65 -0.65 11.48
CA PHE A 46 1.23 -1.12 12.72
C PHE A 46 1.64 0.05 13.62
N ASN A 47 1.46 -0.10 14.93
CA ASN A 47 2.10 0.72 15.93
C ASN A 47 3.51 0.18 16.22
N THR A 48 4.52 1.01 15.98
CA THR A 48 5.94 0.70 16.19
C THR A 48 6.52 1.39 17.43
N GLY A 49 5.71 2.06 18.24
CA GLY A 49 6.13 2.76 19.46
C GLY A 49 6.22 1.85 20.68
N GLU A 50 5.65 0.65 20.60
CA GLU A 50 5.61 -0.35 21.66
C GLU A 50 6.58 -1.51 21.37
N LYS A 51 7.03 -2.20 22.44
CA LYS A 51 7.93 -3.36 22.30
C LYS A 51 7.29 -4.52 21.52
N GLN A 52 5.97 -4.60 21.47
CA GLN A 52 5.23 -5.50 20.60
C GLN A 52 4.46 -4.66 19.58
N SER A 53 4.68 -4.96 18.30
CA SER A 53 3.94 -4.35 17.20
C SER A 53 2.47 -4.76 17.31
N SER A 54 1.57 -3.78 17.44
CA SER A 54 0.13 -4.01 17.42
C SER A 54 -0.48 -3.46 16.13
N VAL A 55 -1.46 -4.18 15.57
CA VAL A 55 -2.20 -3.73 14.39
C VAL A 55 -3.17 -2.62 14.82
N LEU A 56 -3.01 -1.44 14.24
CA LEU A 56 -3.91 -0.29 14.43
C LEU A 56 -5.12 -0.36 13.49
N LYS A 57 -4.89 -0.79 12.24
CA LYS A 57 -5.91 -0.82 11.19
C LYS A 57 -5.48 -1.80 10.10
N GLU A 58 -6.45 -2.43 9.46
CA GLU A 58 -6.26 -3.19 8.23
C GLU A 58 -7.47 -2.97 7.33
N TRP A 59 -7.24 -2.89 6.02
CA TRP A 59 -8.31 -2.85 5.03
C TRP A 59 -7.86 -3.46 3.71
N GLN A 60 -8.83 -3.96 2.94
CA GLN A 60 -8.61 -4.39 1.57
C GLN A 60 -8.55 -3.13 0.69
N ALA A 61 -7.35 -2.78 0.22
CA ALA A 61 -7.13 -1.62 -0.61
C ALA A 61 -7.36 -1.94 -2.10
N HIS A 62 -7.04 -3.16 -2.53
CA HIS A 62 -7.08 -3.57 -3.93
C HIS A 62 -7.56 -5.02 -4.08
N ASP A 63 -8.02 -5.38 -5.28
CA ASP A 63 -8.39 -6.77 -5.63
C ASP A 63 -7.19 -7.60 -6.11
N ASN A 64 -5.99 -7.00 -6.10
CA ASN A 64 -4.72 -7.62 -6.50
C ASN A 64 -3.58 -7.01 -5.68
N ALA A 65 -2.40 -7.63 -5.72
CA ALA A 65 -1.21 -7.26 -4.97
C ALA A 65 -0.92 -5.75 -5.00
N VAL A 66 -0.64 -5.19 -3.82
CA VAL A 66 -0.17 -3.81 -3.68
C VAL A 66 1.36 -3.83 -3.73
N PHE A 67 1.91 -3.33 -4.82
CA PHE A 67 3.35 -3.38 -5.09
C PHE A 67 4.14 -2.28 -4.36
N ASP A 68 3.51 -1.13 -4.10
CA ASP A 68 4.16 -0.02 -3.41
C ASP A 68 3.15 0.89 -2.72
N ILE A 69 3.61 1.59 -1.68
CA ILE A 69 2.82 2.55 -0.91
C ILE A 69 3.65 3.78 -0.55
N ALA A 70 3.03 4.94 -0.57
CA ALA A 70 3.66 6.19 -0.17
C ALA A 70 2.75 7.00 0.75
N TRP A 71 3.31 7.46 1.87
CA TRP A 71 2.63 8.36 2.79
C TRP A 71 2.62 9.77 2.23
N VAL A 72 1.45 10.42 2.23
CA VAL A 72 1.32 11.84 1.83
C VAL A 72 2.06 12.70 2.86
N PRO A 73 3.08 13.49 2.47
CA PRO A 73 3.85 14.30 3.41
C PRO A 73 2.96 15.17 4.31
N GLY A 74 3.05 14.95 5.63
CA GLY A 74 2.36 15.77 6.63
C GLY A 74 0.84 15.53 6.75
N ALA A 75 0.29 14.50 6.12
CA ALA A 75 -1.14 14.20 6.17
C ALA A 75 -1.40 12.73 6.57
N ASN A 76 -2.54 12.43 7.18
CA ASN A 76 -2.98 11.06 7.48
C ASN A 76 -3.55 10.37 6.23
N ARG A 77 -2.79 10.35 5.14
CA ARG A 77 -3.22 9.80 3.85
C ARG A 77 -2.13 8.95 3.22
N LEU A 78 -2.54 7.92 2.49
CA LEU A 78 -1.65 7.01 1.76
C LEU A 78 -2.05 6.95 0.29
N VAL A 79 -1.08 6.82 -0.61
CA VAL A 79 -1.32 6.39 -1.99
C VAL A 79 -0.73 5.01 -2.19
N THR A 80 -1.49 4.16 -2.87
CA THR A 80 -1.14 2.77 -3.18
C THR A 80 -0.94 2.60 -4.68
N ALA A 81 -0.13 1.63 -5.08
CA ALA A 81 0.08 1.20 -6.47
C ALA A 81 -0.12 -0.32 -6.57
N SER A 82 -1.04 -0.77 -7.42
CA SER A 82 -1.45 -2.18 -7.46
C SER A 82 -1.35 -2.83 -8.84
N GLY A 83 -1.29 -4.17 -8.81
CA GLY A 83 -1.47 -5.05 -9.98
C GLY A 83 -2.87 -4.99 -10.60
N ASP A 84 -3.86 -4.43 -9.91
CA ASP A 84 -5.18 -4.15 -10.49
C ASP A 84 -5.19 -2.96 -11.46
N GLN A 85 -4.00 -2.39 -11.73
CA GLN A 85 -3.77 -1.29 -12.67
C GLN A 85 -4.34 0.05 -12.19
N THR A 86 -4.61 0.16 -10.89
CA THR A 86 -5.02 1.41 -10.25
C THR A 86 -4.06 1.83 -9.15
N ALA A 87 -4.01 3.14 -8.93
CA ALA A 87 -3.50 3.70 -7.71
C ALA A 87 -4.67 4.29 -6.93
N CYS A 88 -4.67 4.16 -5.61
CA CYS A 88 -5.76 4.65 -4.77
C CYS A 88 -5.22 5.56 -3.66
N LEU A 89 -5.92 6.66 -3.40
CA LEU A 89 -5.66 7.57 -2.28
C LEU A 89 -6.61 7.21 -1.14
N TRP A 90 -6.07 7.03 0.06
CA TRP A 90 -6.81 6.58 1.24
C TRP A 90 -6.68 7.57 2.38
N ASP A 91 -7.73 7.69 3.19
CA ASP A 91 -7.63 8.25 4.54
C ASP A 91 -7.24 7.13 5.51
N VAL A 92 -6.13 7.32 6.23
CA VAL A 92 -5.56 6.26 7.06
C VAL A 92 -6.36 6.04 8.36
N ILE A 93 -7.03 7.07 8.85
CA ILE A 93 -7.76 7.00 10.13
C ILE A 93 -9.06 6.24 9.96
N THR A 94 -9.81 6.59 8.91
CA THR A 94 -11.10 5.98 8.59
C THR A 94 -10.95 4.67 7.81
N GLY A 95 -9.92 4.58 6.96
CA GLY A 95 -9.77 3.53 5.94
C GLY A 95 -10.58 3.84 4.67
N ASP A 96 -11.12 5.04 4.53
CA ASP A 96 -11.97 5.40 3.40
C ASP A 96 -11.15 5.66 2.14
N LEU A 97 -11.68 5.19 1.01
CA LEU A 97 -11.16 5.50 -0.32
C LEU A 97 -11.51 6.95 -0.68
N LEU A 98 -10.48 7.79 -0.82
CA LEU A 98 -10.62 9.20 -1.20
C LEU A 98 -10.57 9.43 -2.70
N GLY A 99 -9.92 8.54 -3.45
CA GLY A 99 -9.83 8.66 -4.90
C GLY A 99 -9.11 7.50 -5.57
N THR A 100 -9.41 7.30 -6.84
CA THR A 100 -8.80 6.25 -7.68
C THR A 100 -8.20 6.87 -8.93
N PHE A 101 -6.92 6.62 -9.16
CA PHE A 101 -6.19 7.04 -10.35
C PHE A 101 -6.14 5.89 -11.34
N LYS A 102 -6.88 6.04 -12.44
CA LYS A 102 -7.02 5.05 -13.52
C LYS A 102 -6.34 5.54 -14.80
N GLY A 103 -6.18 4.64 -15.78
CA GLY A 103 -5.61 4.93 -17.10
C GLY A 103 -4.33 4.14 -17.40
N HIS A 104 -3.81 3.40 -16.43
CA HIS A 104 -2.75 2.43 -16.66
C HIS A 104 -3.33 1.17 -17.29
N HIS A 105 -2.63 0.62 -18.28
CA HIS A 105 -3.02 -0.60 -18.98
C HIS A 105 -2.21 -1.83 -18.51
N CYS A 106 -1.44 -1.68 -17.44
CA CYS A 106 -0.59 -2.71 -16.83
C CYS A 106 -0.47 -2.38 -15.33
N SER A 107 0.04 -3.35 -14.55
CA SER A 107 0.34 -3.19 -13.13
C SER A 107 1.15 -1.93 -12.81
N LEU A 108 0.71 -1.21 -11.78
CA LEU A 108 1.46 -0.10 -11.19
C LEU A 108 2.46 -0.66 -10.20
N LYS A 109 3.75 -0.38 -10.42
CA LYS A 109 4.84 -0.98 -9.65
C LYS A 109 5.45 -0.07 -8.59
N SER A 110 5.20 1.23 -8.64
CA SER A 110 5.74 2.18 -7.66
C SER A 110 4.93 3.46 -7.57
N VAL A 111 5.00 4.11 -6.41
CA VAL A 111 4.44 5.44 -6.16
C VAL A 111 5.40 6.25 -5.27
N ALA A 112 5.52 7.55 -5.55
CA ALA A 112 6.33 8.45 -4.74
C ALA A 112 5.72 9.86 -4.71
N PHE A 113 5.96 10.58 -3.62
CA PHE A 113 5.71 12.02 -3.55
C PHE A 113 6.98 12.78 -3.89
N SER A 114 6.82 13.92 -4.57
CA SER A 114 7.91 14.88 -4.73
C SER A 114 8.39 15.36 -3.37
N LYS A 115 9.70 15.49 -3.20
CA LYS A 115 10.27 16.20 -2.06
C LYS A 115 9.88 17.67 -2.22
N ILE A 116 9.23 18.23 -1.19
CA ILE A 116 8.95 19.67 -1.08
C ILE A 116 10.23 20.35 -0.62
#